data_AF-A0A834TJT9-F1
#
_entry.id   AF-A0A834TJT9-F1
#
_cell.length_a   1.000
_cell.length_b   1.000
_cell.length_c   1.000
_cell.angle_alpha   90.00
_cell.angle_beta   90.00
_cell.angle_gamma   90.00
#
_symmetry.space_group_name_H-M   'P 1'
#
loop_
_entity.id
_entity.type
_entity.pdbx_description
1 polymer ?
#
loop_
_entity_poly.entity_id
_entity_poly.type
_entity_poly.pdbx_seq_one_letter_code
_entity_poly.pdbx_strand_id
1 'polypeptide(L)'
;MELGGVPHFLKGKTILVTGATGFLAKVFVEKLLRTQSDIKKLYLLLRASDSDAAQKRLHHEIIRKDLFRVLREKWGGDFDTLISEKVEAIAGDVSVVKLGLEDANLQTKLVQQIDIIVNLAASTNFDER
;
A
#
# COMPACT_ATOMS: atom_id res chain seq x y z
N MET A 1 9.65 -25.96 15.88
CA MET A 1 9.86 -24.60 15.36
C MET A 1 8.72 -23.75 15.90
N GLU A 2 8.99 -22.84 16.81
CA GLU A 2 7.96 -21.87 17.18
C GLU A 2 7.70 -21.00 15.95
N LEU A 3 6.50 -21.10 15.41
CA LEU A 3 6.03 -20.16 14.40
C LEU A 3 5.93 -18.82 15.12
N GLY A 4 6.95 -17.97 14.96
CA GLY A 4 6.90 -16.60 15.48
C GLY A 4 5.59 -15.94 15.05
N GLY A 5 4.93 -15.23 15.97
CA GLY A 5 3.62 -14.62 15.71
C GLY A 5 3.63 -13.66 14.52
N VAL A 6 2.45 -13.13 14.16
CA VAL A 6 2.27 -12.24 13.00
C VAL A 6 3.35 -11.15 12.86
N PRO A 7 3.81 -10.46 13.94
CA PRO A 7 4.91 -9.49 13.82
C PRO A 7 6.23 -10.08 13.32
N HIS A 8 6.61 -11.25 13.82
CA HIS A 8 7.83 -11.93 13.39
C HIS A 8 7.76 -12.32 11.91
N PHE A 9 6.60 -12.77 11.44
CA PHE A 9 6.39 -13.12 10.04
C PHE A 9 6.50 -11.91 9.09
N LEU A 10 5.97 -10.76 9.51
CA LEU A 10 5.92 -9.54 8.70
C LEU A 10 7.25 -8.77 8.67
N LYS A 11 8.18 -9.07 9.59
CA LYS A 11 9.48 -8.42 9.67
C LYS A 11 10.24 -8.53 8.34
N GLY A 12 10.67 -7.37 7.83
CA GLY A 12 11.44 -7.27 6.59
C GLY A 12 10.65 -7.60 5.31
N LYS A 13 9.33 -7.82 5.40
CA LYS A 13 8.49 -8.16 4.25
C LYS A 13 8.14 -6.93 3.42
N THR A 14 8.02 -7.16 2.12
CA THR A 14 7.49 -6.22 1.15
C THR A 14 6.06 -6.63 0.80
N ILE A 15 5.12 -5.72 0.92
CA ILE A 15 3.68 -6.03 0.76
C ILE A 15 3.09 -5.20 -0.37
N LEU A 16 2.37 -5.84 -1.29
CA LEU A 16 1.52 -5.18 -2.26
C LEU A 16 0.07 -5.19 -1.76
N VAL A 17 -0.55 -4.00 -1.67
CA VAL A 17 -1.97 -3.84 -1.35
C VAL A 17 -2.70 -3.29 -2.56
N THR A 18 -3.75 -3.98 -2.99
CA THR A 18 -4.68 -3.48 -4.01
C THR A 18 -5.91 -2.88 -3.32
N GLY A 19 -6.58 -1.95 -3.98
CA GLY A 19 -7.78 -1.32 -3.41
C GLY A 19 -7.47 -0.40 -2.22
N ALA A 20 -6.25 0.13 -2.13
CA ALA A 20 -5.75 0.89 -0.99
C ALA A 20 -6.56 2.15 -0.64
N THR A 21 -7.38 2.67 -1.56
CA THR A 21 -8.27 3.83 -1.33
C THR A 21 -9.58 3.43 -0.63
N GLY A 22 -9.92 2.14 -0.64
CA GLY A 22 -11.09 1.59 0.03
C GLY A 22 -11.04 1.76 1.54
N PHE A 23 -12.20 1.81 2.20
CA PHE A 23 -12.29 2.11 3.63
C PHE A 23 -11.46 1.12 4.48
N LEU A 24 -11.69 -0.18 4.32
CA LEU A 24 -10.97 -1.22 5.06
C LEU A 24 -9.47 -1.22 4.75
N ALA A 25 -9.10 -1.02 3.49
CA ALA A 25 -7.70 -1.03 3.07
C ALA A 25 -6.90 0.10 3.72
N LYS A 26 -7.47 1.31 3.85
CA LYS A 26 -6.82 2.42 4.56
C LYS A 26 -6.57 2.08 6.03
N VAL A 27 -7.54 1.46 6.71
CA VAL A 27 -7.39 1.01 8.10
C VAL A 27 -6.30 -0.04 8.22
N PHE A 28 -6.26 -1.00 7.28
CA PHE A 28 -5.20 -1.99 7.22
C PHE A 28 -3.81 -1.34 7.05
N VAL A 29 -3.65 -0.43 6.09
CA VAL A 29 -2.39 0.28 5.84
C VAL A 29 -1.94 1.08 7.07
N GLU A 30 -2.83 1.85 7.69
CA GLU A 30 -2.50 2.61 8.91
C GLU A 30 -2.06 1.68 10.05
N LYS A 31 -2.84 0.62 10.30
CA LYS A 31 -2.56 -0.33 11.38
C LYS A 31 -1.23 -1.02 11.18
N LEU A 32 -0.92 -1.40 9.93
CA LEU A 32 0.33 -2.04 9.57
C LEU A 32 1.50 -1.10 9.85
N LEU A 33 1.47 0.13 9.33
CA LEU A 33 2.54 1.12 9.56
C LEU A 33 2.71 1.47 11.04
N ARG A 34 1.60 1.55 11.80
CA ARG A 34 1.63 1.89 13.23
C ARG A 34 2.18 0.78 14.11
N THR A 35 1.91 -0.49 13.78
CA THR A 35 2.20 -1.64 14.67
C THR A 35 3.30 -2.56 14.16
N GLN A 36 3.59 -2.54 12.87
CA GLN A 36 4.59 -3.37 12.18
C GLN A 36 5.58 -2.45 11.45
N SER A 37 6.31 -1.63 12.21
CA SER A 37 7.24 -0.64 11.63
C SER A 37 8.47 -1.27 10.97
N ASP A 38 8.68 -2.57 11.16
CA ASP A 38 9.81 -3.34 10.63
C ASP A 38 9.51 -4.02 9.28
N ILE A 39 8.34 -3.77 8.68
CA ILE A 39 8.14 -4.07 7.25
C ILE A 39 9.14 -3.28 6.42
N LYS A 40 9.59 -3.90 5.33
CA LYS A 40 10.56 -3.29 4.42
C LYS A 40 9.90 -2.21 3.58
N LYS A 41 8.79 -2.54 2.91
CA LYS A 41 8.11 -1.62 1.99
C LYS A 41 6.66 -2.01 1.74
N LEU A 42 5.83 -1.02 1.45
CA LEU A 42 4.43 -1.15 1.14
C LEU A 42 4.16 -0.53 -0.24
N TYR A 43 3.82 -1.38 -1.20
CA TYR A 43 3.36 -0.97 -2.51
C TYR A 43 1.84 -0.85 -2.50
N LEU A 44 1.31 0.30 -2.93
CA LEU A 44 -0.13 0.53 -3.01
C LEU A 44 -0.53 0.68 -4.47
N LEU A 45 -1.27 -0.29 -5.00
CA LEU A 45 -1.80 -0.22 -6.37
C LEU A 45 -3.02 0.71 -6.39
N LEU A 46 -2.91 1.80 -7.15
CA LEU A 46 -3.92 2.84 -7.28
C LEU A 46 -4.29 3.03 -8.75
N ARG A 47 -5.59 3.05 -9.05
CA ARG A 47 -6.07 3.38 -10.40
C ARG A 47 -5.70 4.83 -10.72
N ALA A 48 -4.81 5.06 -11.67
CA ALA A 48 -4.34 6.39 -12.04
C ALA A 48 -3.81 6.35 -13.47
N SER A 49 -3.70 7.53 -14.11
CA SER A 49 -3.11 7.66 -15.44
C SER A 49 -1.61 7.37 -15.46
N ASP A 50 -0.92 7.75 -14.39
CA ASP A 50 0.53 7.74 -14.27
C ASP A 50 0.96 7.76 -12.79
N SER A 51 2.26 7.63 -12.55
CA SER A 51 2.85 7.61 -11.21
C SER A 51 2.60 8.89 -10.41
N ASP A 52 2.59 10.07 -11.07
CA ASP A 52 2.36 11.34 -10.39
C ASP A 52 0.90 11.45 -9.91
N ALA A 53 -0.05 11.02 -10.76
CA ALA A 53 -1.45 10.93 -10.40
C ALA A 53 -1.65 9.91 -9.27
N ALA A 54 -0.99 8.75 -9.32
CA ALA A 54 -1.03 7.76 -8.23
C ALA A 54 -0.50 8.35 -6.91
N GLN A 55 0.63 9.08 -6.95
CA GLN A 55 1.20 9.72 -5.77
C GLN A 55 0.28 10.80 -5.20
N LYS A 56 -0.35 11.64 -6.05
CA LYS A 56 -1.35 12.62 -5.61
C LYS A 56 -2.54 11.93 -4.92
N ARG A 57 -3.05 10.84 -5.50
CA ARG A 57 -4.12 10.04 -4.90
C ARG A 57 -3.70 9.45 -3.56
N LEU A 58 -2.49 8.89 -3.45
CA LEU A 58 -1.94 8.40 -2.18
C LEU A 58 -2.01 9.47 -1.10
N HIS A 59 -1.48 10.67 -1.37
CA HIS A 59 -1.50 11.75 -0.39
C HIS A 59 -2.91 12.21 -0.04
N HIS A 60 -3.77 12.45 -1.04
CA HIS A 60 -5.09 13.05 -0.82
C HIS A 60 -6.14 12.07 -0.25
N GLU A 61 -6.12 10.81 -0.69
CA GLU A 61 -7.16 9.84 -0.35
C GLU A 61 -6.79 8.96 0.85
N ILE A 62 -5.50 8.83 1.16
CA ILE A 62 -4.98 7.93 2.19
C ILE A 62 -4.24 8.74 3.26
N ILE A 63 -3.04 9.26 2.97
CA ILE A 63 -2.11 9.79 3.98
C ILE A 63 -2.68 11.01 4.71
N ARG A 64 -3.33 11.96 4.01
CA ARG A 64 -3.89 13.17 4.63
C ARG A 64 -5.18 12.94 5.43
N LYS A 65 -5.76 11.73 5.41
CA LYS A 65 -6.99 11.47 6.17
C LYS A 65 -6.71 11.47 7.67
N ASP A 66 -7.73 11.81 8.46
CA ASP A 66 -7.64 11.83 9.93
C ASP A 66 -7.36 10.46 10.53
N LEU A 67 -7.62 9.39 9.78
CA LEU A 67 -7.22 8.04 10.11
C LEU A 67 -5.73 7.95 10.47
N PHE A 68 -4.87 8.69 9.76
CA PHE A 68 -3.41 8.70 9.96
C PHE A 68 -2.95 9.67 11.05
N ARG A 69 -3.86 10.33 11.78
CA ARG A 69 -3.52 11.28 12.86
C ARG A 69 -2.68 10.62 13.95
N VAL A 70 -3.07 9.43 14.39
CA VAL A 70 -2.32 8.68 15.43
C VAL A 70 -0.91 8.33 14.95
N LEU A 71 -0.77 7.96 13.68
CA LEU A 71 0.54 7.67 13.11
C LEU A 71 1.40 8.94 12.99
N ARG A 72 0.80 10.07 12.59
CA ARG A 72 1.46 11.39 12.58
C ARG A 72 1.95 11.80 13.97
N GLU A 73 1.10 11.69 14.99
CA GLU A 73 1.48 12.00 16.37
C GLU A 73 2.61 11.08 16.86
N LYS A 74 2.58 9.79 16.48
CA LYS A 74 3.60 8.82 16.86
C LYS A 74 4.96 9.06 16.18
N TRP A 75 4.97 9.41 14.90
CA TRP A 75 6.19 9.62 14.12
C TRP A 75 6.70 11.07 14.15
N GLY A 76 5.85 12.02 14.57
CA GLY A 76 6.24 13.42 14.74
C GLY A 76 6.79 14.03 13.45
N GLY A 77 7.90 14.75 13.57
CA GLY A 77 8.56 15.42 12.43
C GLY A 77 9.08 14.48 11.36
N ASP A 78 9.28 13.19 11.68
CA ASP A 78 9.78 12.19 10.73
C ASP A 78 8.67 11.56 9.88
N PHE A 79 7.41 11.93 10.11
CA PHE A 79 6.26 11.27 9.48
C PHE A 79 6.37 11.24 7.95
N ASP A 80 6.62 12.39 7.32
CA ASP A 80 6.66 12.47 5.86
C ASP A 80 7.84 11.68 5.27
N THR A 81 9.02 11.75 5.91
CA THR A 81 10.20 10.96 5.54
C THR A 81 9.90 9.47 5.62
N LEU A 82 9.42 8.98 6.76
CA LEU A 82 9.11 7.56 6.97
C LEU A 82 8.02 7.05 6.03
N ILE A 83 7.00 7.87 5.73
CA ILE A 83 5.99 7.53 4.72
C ILE A 83 6.64 7.39 3.34
N SER A 84 7.47 8.35 2.91
CA SER A 84 8.12 8.29 1.60
C SER A 84 9.08 7.10 1.44
N GLU A 85 9.75 6.69 2.53
CA GLU A 85 10.65 5.53 2.53
C GLU A 85 9.85 4.21 2.45
N LYS A 86 8.77 4.12 3.21
CA LYS A 86 8.02 2.88 3.40
C LYS A 86 6.89 2.66 2.41
N VAL A 87 6.32 3.70 1.82
CA VAL A 87 5.10 3.60 1.01
C VAL A 87 5.35 4.14 -0.40
N GLU A 88 5.11 3.31 -1.41
CA GLU A 88 5.23 3.68 -2.83
C GLU A 88 3.90 3.40 -3.53
N ALA A 89 3.31 4.43 -4.13
CA ALA A 89 2.12 4.28 -4.96
C ALA A 89 2.50 3.79 -6.35
N ILE A 90 1.76 2.81 -6.86
CA ILE A 90 1.92 2.26 -8.21
C ILE A 90 0.63 2.53 -8.98
N ALA A 91 0.75 3.18 -10.12
CA ALA A 91 -0.37 3.34 -11.04
C ALA A 91 -0.72 1.99 -11.67
N GLY A 92 -1.97 1.57 -11.55
CA GLY A 92 -2.44 0.34 -12.19
C GLY A 92 -3.87 -0.05 -11.79
N ASP A 93 -4.38 -1.09 -12.46
CA ASP A 93 -5.74 -1.57 -12.31
C ASP A 93 -5.75 -3.11 -12.28
N VAL A 94 -6.38 -3.68 -11.26
CA VAL A 94 -6.49 -5.14 -11.10
C VAL A 94 -7.31 -5.83 -12.19
N SER A 95 -8.16 -5.08 -12.90
CA SER A 95 -9.05 -5.61 -13.93
C SER A 95 -8.38 -5.82 -15.29
N VAL A 96 -7.16 -5.31 -15.47
CA VAL A 96 -6.44 -5.41 -16.74
C VAL A 96 -5.20 -6.29 -16.64
N VAL A 97 -4.77 -6.83 -17.78
CA VAL A 97 -3.59 -7.71 -17.88
C VAL A 97 -2.36 -7.02 -17.28
N LYS A 98 -1.58 -7.78 -16.50
CA LYS A 98 -0.36 -7.30 -15.82
C LYS A 98 -0.60 -6.07 -14.92
N LEU A 99 -1.81 -5.92 -14.39
CA LEU A 99 -2.22 -4.78 -13.56
C LEU A 99 -2.13 -3.42 -14.27
N GLY A 100 -2.01 -3.39 -15.59
CA GLY A 100 -1.81 -2.16 -16.37
C GLY A 100 -0.39 -1.60 -16.29
N LEU A 101 0.56 -2.40 -15.82
CA LEU A 101 1.96 -2.01 -15.74
C LEU A 101 2.61 -2.19 -17.11
N GLU A 102 2.99 -1.07 -17.74
CA GLU A 102 3.69 -1.07 -19.03
C GLU A 102 5.21 -1.17 -18.86
N ASP A 103 5.75 -0.59 -17.79
CA ASP A 103 7.19 -0.62 -17.50
C ASP A 103 7.65 -2.03 -17.09
N ALA A 104 8.49 -2.64 -17.94
CA ALA A 104 9.04 -3.97 -17.72
C ALA A 104 10.04 -4.04 -16.54
N ASN A 105 10.77 -2.96 -16.27
CA ASN A 105 11.68 -2.88 -15.14
C ASN A 105 10.89 -2.84 -13.83
N LEU A 106 9.81 -2.05 -13.79
CA LEU A 106 8.91 -2.00 -12.64
C LEU A 106 8.26 -3.38 -12.40
N GLN A 107 7.76 -4.04 -13.44
CA GLN A 107 7.20 -5.39 -13.32
C GLN A 107 8.22 -6.37 -12.72
N THR A 108 9.45 -6.38 -13.26
CA THR A 108 10.53 -7.25 -12.78
C THR A 108 10.86 -6.97 -11.33
N LYS A 109 11.00 -5.68 -10.95
CA LYS A 109 11.23 -5.23 -9.57
C LYS A 109 10.14 -5.74 -8.64
N LEU A 110 8.86 -5.56 -8.99
CA LEU A 110 7.74 -5.97 -8.16
C LEU A 110 7.69 -7.49 -7.98
N VAL A 111 7.85 -8.26 -9.06
CA VAL A 111 7.88 -9.74 -9.02
C VAL A 111 8.99 -10.27 -8.12
N GLN A 112 10.16 -9.62 -8.13
CA GLN A 112 11.30 -10.06 -7.31
C GLN A 112 11.22 -9.63 -5.85
N GLN A 113 10.56 -8.52 -5.55
CA GLN A 113 10.59 -7.91 -4.22
C GLN A 113 9.37 -8.22 -3.36
N ILE A 114 8.19 -8.45 -3.95
CA ILE A 114 6.96 -8.66 -3.19
C ILE A 114 6.99 -10.02 -2.50
N ASP A 115 6.81 -10.01 -1.18
CA ASP A 115 6.64 -11.23 -0.38
C ASP A 115 5.16 -11.57 -0.18
N ILE A 116 4.29 -10.56 -0.06
CA ILE A 116 2.89 -10.71 0.33
C ILE A 116 2.00 -9.83 -0.56
N ILE A 117 0.90 -10.41 -1.04
CA ILE A 117 -0.15 -9.67 -1.74
C ILE A 117 -1.41 -9.67 -0.87
N VAL A 118 -1.93 -8.48 -0.57
CA VAL A 118 -3.20 -8.27 0.13
C VAL A 118 -4.18 -7.67 -0.86
N ASN A 119 -5.08 -8.52 -1.39
CA ASN A 119 -6.06 -8.09 -2.39
C ASN A 119 -7.34 -7.59 -1.71
N LEU A 120 -7.55 -6.28 -1.69
CA LEU A 120 -8.75 -5.63 -1.15
C LEU A 120 -9.48 -4.81 -2.23
N ALA A 121 -9.06 -4.92 -3.49
CA ALA A 121 -9.73 -4.28 -4.60
C ALA A 121 -11.07 -5.00 -4.89
N ALA A 122 -12.14 -4.22 -4.87
CA ALA A 122 -13.47 -4.65 -5.28
C ALA A 122 -14.21 -3.44 -5.87
N SER A 123 -15.15 -3.70 -6.77
CA SER A 123 -16.19 -2.71 -7.02
C SER A 123 -17.17 -2.72 -5.86
N THR A 124 -17.58 -1.54 -5.43
CA THR A 124 -18.63 -1.35 -4.42
C THR A 124 -19.85 -0.70 -5.05
N ASN A 125 -19.93 -0.73 -6.38
CA ASN A 125 -21.13 -0.35 -7.10
C ASN A 125 -22.15 -1.49 -6.98
N PHE A 126 -23.22 -1.22 -6.23
CA PHE A 126 -24.30 -2.20 -6.03
C PHE A 126 -25.19 -2.38 -7.27
N ASP A 127 -25.02 -1.55 -8.30
CA ASP A 127 -25.75 -1.60 -9.56
C ASP A 127 -25.00 -2.36 -10.68
N GLU A 128 -23.84 -2.95 -10.38
CA GLU A 128 -23.12 -3.82 -11.33
C GLU A 128 -23.84 -5.17 -11.47
N ARG A 129 -24.31 -5.47 -12.69
CA ARG A 129 -24.89 -6.75 -13.12
C ARG A 129 -24.10 -7.32 -14.28
#